data_AF-A0A817YYB8-F1
#
_entry.id   AF-A0A817YYB8-F1
#
_cell.length_a   1.000
_cell.length_b   1.000
_cell.length_c   1.000
_cell.angle_alpha   90.00
_cell.angle_beta   90.00
_cell.angle_gamma   90.00
#
_symmetry.space_group_name_H-M   'P 1'
#
loop_
_entity.id
_entity.type
_entity.pdbx_description
1 polymer ?
#
loop_
_entity_poly.entity_id
_entity_poly.type
_entity_poly.pdbx_seq_one_letter_code
_entity_poly.pdbx_strand_id
1 'polypeptide(L)'
;MASGDSSDSSKKPHEQQQNVGSTTHEEDFAQGNYGILPLIQSKEKIDRQLIPVHDINEKLAKQTIWVRGRLHTSRGKGKQCFLVIRHQSATIQAVVCVNENVSKPMVKFATTVTKESVIDVEGEVTLAPTPIESCTQKDVELQVKKMFVVSPAEPRLPLLIEDAMRPDDPTSEGLQAPHANQDTRLDNRVIDLRTPANQAIYRVEAGVCKLFRDTLDAKGFVEIHTPKIISDLESQLDAGVRQLELDIHLMQSNDVIYHLQLIDDKTNCYCLSECLQRIRRWSEMNPQHYPIFLFLEIKQKFYEDFFTPLTGGVQCQHFQAIKSQLLEVFSIDSFIRSEQIRGNHPSIRLALKQQRQNELNANYTYDNYGWPPLNRSLTKILPVILDDAYNGAADLFNTCEPLMNFLFIAQQALDRPYASIISISDPFKQEQKIIESAANGLITRILLGYDGQQLFEKYKQARKYDINIISTDSVQCDNTPLCRSIAEDFPSSAPIICNKITALNFCNRTMLSLR
;
A
#
# COMPACT_ATOMS: atom_id res chain seq x y z
N MET A 1 11.63 -78.12 0.52
CA MET A 1 11.47 -77.27 -0.68
C MET A 1 12.52 -76.17 -0.52
N ALA A 2 13.73 -76.27 -1.09
CA ALA A 2 14.04 -76.06 -2.52
C ALA A 2 13.23 -74.86 -3.04
N SER A 3 13.77 -73.74 -3.49
CA SER A 3 15.00 -73.42 -4.25
C SER A 3 15.00 -71.89 -4.40
N GLY A 4 16.12 -71.17 -4.28
CA GLY A 4 17.01 -70.85 -5.41
C GLY A 4 17.10 -69.32 -5.49
N ASP A 5 18.23 -68.71 -5.17
CA ASP A 5 19.38 -68.41 -6.04
C ASP A 5 19.39 -66.92 -6.44
N SER A 6 20.38 -66.17 -5.96
CA SER A 6 21.19 -65.28 -6.80
C SER A 6 22.34 -64.71 -5.97
N SER A 7 23.53 -65.12 -6.39
CA SER A 7 24.83 -64.86 -5.79
C SER A 7 25.34 -63.46 -6.09
N ASP A 8 25.84 -62.82 -5.04
CA ASP A 8 26.66 -61.63 -5.02
C ASP A 8 28.08 -61.97 -5.52
N SER A 9 28.61 -61.20 -6.48
CA SER A 9 30.06 -61.16 -6.72
C SER A 9 30.49 -59.85 -7.39
N SER A 10 31.00 -58.99 -6.52
CA SER A 10 31.86 -57.84 -6.77
C SER A 10 32.98 -58.08 -7.81
N LYS A 11 33.11 -57.17 -8.78
CA LYS A 11 34.34 -56.99 -9.60
C LYS A 11 34.71 -55.51 -9.75
N LYS A 12 35.95 -55.23 -9.35
CA LYS A 12 36.72 -53.98 -9.53
C LYS A 12 37.26 -53.86 -10.98
N PRO A 13 37.74 -52.67 -11.39
CA PRO A 13 37.46 -52.07 -12.70
C PRO A 13 38.41 -52.49 -13.83
N HIS A 14 37.89 -52.48 -15.06
CA HIS A 14 38.67 -52.57 -16.29
C HIS A 14 39.30 -51.21 -16.63
N GLU A 15 40.62 -51.19 -16.74
CA GLU A 15 41.36 -50.17 -17.49
C GLU A 15 40.90 -50.19 -18.96
N GLN A 16 40.39 -49.06 -19.43
CA GLN A 16 40.22 -48.80 -20.86
C GLN A 16 41.15 -47.66 -21.29
N GLN A 17 41.98 -48.01 -22.27
CA GLN A 17 43.01 -47.21 -22.89
C GLN A 17 42.49 -45.86 -23.38
N GLN A 18 43.27 -44.82 -23.09
CA GLN A 18 43.17 -43.50 -23.68
C GLN A 18 43.39 -43.61 -25.19
N ASN A 19 42.31 -43.45 -25.96
CA ASN A 19 42.41 -43.17 -27.38
C ASN A 19 42.69 -41.67 -27.52
N VAL A 20 43.97 -41.30 -27.57
CA VAL A 20 44.43 -39.93 -27.84
C VAL A 20 44.16 -39.64 -29.31
N GLY A 21 42.92 -39.27 -29.62
CA GLY A 21 42.59 -38.62 -30.89
C GLY A 21 43.36 -37.32 -30.96
N SER A 22 44.28 -37.21 -31.91
CA SER A 22 44.96 -35.98 -32.28
C SER A 22 43.92 -34.91 -32.63
N THR A 23 43.60 -34.05 -31.67
CA THR A 23 42.83 -32.84 -31.91
C THR A 23 43.80 -31.87 -32.58
N THR A 24 43.69 -31.73 -33.89
CA THR A 24 44.20 -30.55 -34.59
C THR A 24 43.60 -29.33 -33.90
N HIS A 25 44.42 -28.60 -33.14
CA HIS A 25 44.07 -27.26 -32.68
C HIS A 25 43.88 -26.39 -33.93
N GLU A 26 42.66 -26.27 -34.43
CA GLU A 26 42.31 -25.19 -35.35
C GLU A 26 42.61 -23.87 -34.61
N GLU A 27 43.56 -23.08 -35.11
CA GLU A 27 43.86 -21.76 -34.56
C GLU A 27 42.58 -20.91 -34.52
N ASP A 28 42.29 -20.34 -33.35
CA ASP A 28 41.14 -19.49 -33.15
C ASP A 28 41.40 -18.07 -33.68
N PHE A 29 41.15 -17.87 -34.96
CA PHE A 29 41.34 -16.56 -35.62
C PHE A 29 40.39 -15.46 -35.13
N ALA A 30 39.35 -15.79 -34.34
CA ALA A 30 38.44 -14.81 -33.76
C ALA A 30 38.79 -14.47 -32.29
N GLN A 31 39.96 -14.89 -31.81
CA GLN A 31 40.43 -14.54 -30.48
C GLN A 31 40.46 -13.01 -30.30
N GLY A 32 39.79 -12.51 -29.24
CA GLY A 32 39.64 -11.08 -28.99
C GLY A 32 38.35 -10.45 -29.56
N ASN A 33 37.61 -11.15 -30.42
CA ASN A 33 36.26 -10.74 -30.87
C ASN A 33 35.15 -11.23 -29.94
N TYR A 34 35.49 -12.03 -28.93
CA TYR A 34 34.54 -12.50 -27.94
C TYR A 34 35.18 -12.74 -26.58
N GLY A 35 34.36 -12.81 -25.54
CA GLY A 35 34.80 -13.13 -24.19
C GLY A 35 33.99 -12.45 -23.10
N ILE A 36 34.49 -12.49 -21.88
CA ILE A 36 33.89 -11.79 -20.72
C ILE A 36 34.71 -10.52 -20.48
N LEU A 37 34.06 -9.36 -20.47
CA LEU A 37 34.71 -8.10 -20.16
C LEU A 37 35.06 -8.02 -18.67
N PRO A 38 36.13 -7.30 -18.29
CA PRO A 38 36.34 -6.94 -16.90
C PRO A 38 35.18 -6.08 -16.39
N LEU A 39 34.99 -6.07 -15.07
CA LEU A 39 33.99 -5.24 -14.41
C LEU A 39 34.14 -3.78 -14.84
N ILE A 40 33.04 -3.19 -15.34
CA ILE A 40 33.02 -1.78 -15.76
C ILE A 40 33.15 -0.89 -14.52
N GLN A 41 34.32 -0.26 -14.38
CA GLN A 41 34.66 0.66 -13.29
C GLN A 41 35.03 2.05 -13.83
N SER A 42 34.49 2.43 -14.99
CA SER A 42 34.74 3.73 -15.64
C SER A 42 36.22 4.08 -15.84
N LYS A 43 37.09 3.07 -16.04
CA LYS A 43 38.54 3.26 -16.26
C LYS A 43 38.87 3.85 -17.63
N GLU A 44 38.00 3.62 -18.60
CA GLU A 44 38.19 4.02 -20.00
C GLU A 44 36.87 4.55 -20.56
N LYS A 45 36.97 5.54 -21.47
CA LYS A 45 35.85 6.02 -22.28
C LYS A 45 35.99 5.44 -23.68
N ILE A 46 35.28 4.34 -23.93
CA ILE A 46 35.27 3.69 -25.24
C ILE A 46 34.44 4.55 -26.20
N ASP A 47 35.05 4.98 -27.30
CA ASP A 47 34.36 5.71 -28.37
C ASP A 47 33.52 4.74 -29.22
N ARG A 48 32.34 4.38 -28.71
CA ARG A 48 31.35 3.57 -29.41
C ARG A 48 29.94 4.03 -29.06
N GLN A 49 29.04 3.99 -30.03
CA GLN A 49 27.63 4.30 -29.85
C GLN A 49 26.82 3.01 -29.70
N LEU A 50 26.19 2.82 -28.54
CA LEU A 50 25.25 1.73 -28.31
C LEU A 50 23.87 2.14 -28.83
N ILE A 51 23.36 1.45 -29.84
CA ILE A 51 22.02 1.68 -30.38
C ILE A 51 21.00 0.86 -29.57
N PRO A 52 19.94 1.48 -29.02
CA PRO A 52 18.88 0.75 -28.34
C PRO A 52 18.17 -0.20 -29.30
N VAL A 53 17.85 -1.41 -28.84
CA VAL A 53 17.17 -2.44 -29.66
C VAL A 53 15.88 -1.93 -30.33
N HIS A 54 15.15 -1.05 -29.66
CA HIS A 54 13.92 -0.44 -30.17
C HIS A 54 14.13 0.40 -31.46
N ASP A 55 15.31 1.01 -31.62
CA ASP A 55 15.62 1.91 -32.74
C ASP A 55 16.17 1.17 -33.98
N ILE A 56 16.41 -0.14 -33.88
CA ILE A 56 17.00 -0.93 -34.95
C ILE A 56 15.93 -1.37 -35.93
N ASN A 57 15.96 -0.82 -37.15
CA ASN A 57 15.02 -1.11 -38.23
C ASN A 57 15.73 -1.12 -39.59
N GLU A 58 14.97 -1.31 -40.67
CA GLU A 58 15.47 -1.40 -42.05
C GLU A 58 16.37 -0.23 -42.50
N LYS A 59 16.21 0.97 -41.92
CA LYS A 59 17.05 2.13 -42.25
C LYS A 59 18.51 1.95 -41.85
N LEU A 60 18.78 1.05 -40.91
CA LEU A 60 20.14 0.69 -40.47
C LEU A 60 20.72 -0.49 -41.26
N ALA A 61 20.00 -1.04 -42.25
CA ALA A 61 20.50 -2.17 -43.04
C ALA A 61 21.89 -1.90 -43.63
N LYS A 62 22.75 -2.92 -43.60
CA LYS A 62 24.17 -2.92 -43.97
C LYS A 62 25.09 -2.08 -43.07
N GLN A 63 24.55 -1.40 -42.05
CA GLN A 63 25.38 -0.68 -41.09
C GLN A 63 25.88 -1.65 -40.01
N THR A 64 27.13 -1.50 -39.61
CA THR A 64 27.70 -2.19 -38.44
C THR A 64 27.45 -1.34 -37.21
N ILE A 65 26.75 -1.91 -36.22
CA ILE A 65 26.31 -1.19 -35.03
C ILE A 65 26.71 -1.96 -33.77
N TRP A 66 26.76 -1.25 -32.65
CA TRP A 66 26.88 -1.85 -31.33
C TRP A 66 25.53 -1.86 -30.62
N VAL A 67 25.20 -2.98 -30.00
CA VAL A 67 23.98 -3.16 -29.21
C VAL A 67 24.36 -3.71 -27.84
N ARG A 68 23.77 -3.13 -26.80
CA ARG A 68 23.80 -3.68 -25.44
C ARG A 68 22.41 -4.16 -25.06
N GLY A 69 22.32 -5.41 -24.60
CA GLY A 69 21.06 -5.98 -24.14
C GLY A 69 21.26 -7.22 -23.29
N ARG A 70 20.17 -7.80 -22.82
CA ARG A 70 20.17 -9.09 -22.12
C ARG A 70 20.03 -10.22 -23.13
N LEU A 71 20.82 -11.27 -22.95
CA LEU A 71 20.62 -12.51 -23.69
C LEU A 71 19.34 -13.19 -23.20
N HIS A 72 18.27 -13.11 -23.99
CA HIS A 72 16.99 -13.70 -23.61
C HIS A 72 16.99 -15.21 -23.87
N THR A 73 17.39 -15.62 -25.07
CA THR A 73 17.57 -17.03 -25.45
C THR A 73 18.79 -17.19 -26.35
N SER A 74 19.39 -18.37 -26.32
CA SER A 74 20.52 -18.77 -27.18
C SER A 74 20.34 -20.20 -27.66
N ARG A 75 20.42 -20.44 -28.97
CA ARG A 75 20.23 -21.76 -29.58
C ARG A 75 21.34 -22.05 -30.60
N GLY A 76 22.19 -23.01 -30.28
CA GLY A 76 23.21 -23.53 -31.21
C GLY A 76 22.65 -24.53 -32.21
N LYS A 77 23.10 -24.45 -33.47
CA LYS A 77 22.82 -25.44 -34.53
C LYS A 77 24.04 -25.55 -35.46
N GLY A 78 24.87 -26.57 -35.26
CA GLY A 78 26.05 -26.80 -36.11
C GLY A 78 27.05 -25.65 -36.06
N LYS A 79 27.24 -24.95 -37.18
CA LYS A 79 28.16 -23.80 -37.33
C LYS A 79 27.51 -22.44 -37.01
N GLN A 80 26.32 -22.45 -36.40
CA GLN A 80 25.53 -21.25 -36.13
C GLN A 80 25.01 -21.23 -34.69
N CYS A 81 24.84 -20.04 -34.13
CA CYS A 81 24.11 -19.79 -32.90
C CYS A 81 23.14 -18.62 -33.09
N PHE A 82 21.87 -18.84 -32.78
CA PHE A 82 20.83 -17.83 -32.80
C PHE A 82 20.63 -17.29 -31.39
N LEU A 83 20.74 -15.98 -31.24
CA LEU A 83 20.53 -15.26 -29.99
C LEU A 83 19.30 -14.38 -30.12
N VAL A 84 18.54 -14.24 -29.04
CA VAL A 84 17.56 -13.16 -28.89
C VAL A 84 18.11 -12.17 -27.89
N ILE A 85 18.37 -10.94 -28.34
CA ILE A 85 18.84 -9.84 -27.51
C ILE A 85 17.63 -9.00 -27.10
N ARG A 86 17.42 -8.85 -25.80
CA ARG A 86 16.31 -8.07 -25.24
C ARG A 86 16.83 -6.82 -24.56
N HIS A 87 16.25 -5.68 -24.89
CA HIS A 87 16.47 -4.42 -24.16
C HIS A 87 15.11 -3.81 -23.85
N GLN A 88 14.78 -3.75 -22.55
CA GLN A 88 13.45 -3.37 -22.06
C GLN A 88 12.36 -4.28 -22.67
N SER A 89 11.38 -3.69 -23.37
CA SER A 89 10.30 -4.41 -24.07
C SER A 89 10.67 -4.83 -25.50
N ALA A 90 11.79 -4.36 -26.06
CA ALA A 90 12.18 -4.66 -27.43
C ALA A 90 13.14 -5.87 -27.51
N THR A 91 13.00 -6.67 -28.56
CA THR A 91 13.81 -7.84 -28.87
C THR A 91 14.26 -7.85 -30.32
N ILE A 92 15.48 -8.32 -30.56
CA ILE A 92 16.05 -8.52 -31.89
C ILE A 92 16.80 -9.85 -31.96
N GLN A 93 16.73 -10.52 -33.11
CA GLN A 93 17.53 -11.71 -33.39
C GLN A 93 18.96 -11.31 -33.77
N ALA A 94 19.94 -12.04 -33.25
CA ALA A 94 21.32 -11.95 -33.66
C ALA A 94 21.85 -13.35 -34.03
N VAL A 95 22.58 -13.44 -35.14
CA VAL A 95 23.08 -14.69 -35.70
C VAL A 95 24.60 -14.70 -35.63
N VAL A 96 25.16 -15.65 -34.89
CA VAL A 96 26.60 -15.92 -34.82
C VAL A 96 26.88 -17.11 -35.75
N CYS A 97 27.45 -16.86 -36.92
CA CYS A 97 27.74 -17.90 -37.92
C CYS A 97 29.23 -17.92 -38.26
N VAL A 98 29.83 -19.11 -38.32
CA VAL A 98 31.24 -19.25 -38.72
C VAL A 98 31.47 -18.62 -40.09
N ASN A 99 32.45 -17.71 -40.17
CA ASN A 99 32.90 -17.01 -41.38
C ASN A 99 34.36 -16.56 -41.20
N GLU A 100 34.86 -15.62 -42.01
CA GLU A 100 36.24 -15.11 -41.93
C GLU A 100 36.58 -14.38 -40.62
N ASN A 101 35.58 -13.83 -39.91
CA ASN A 101 35.75 -13.05 -38.67
C ASN A 101 35.20 -13.75 -37.41
N VAL A 102 34.41 -14.82 -37.58
CA VAL A 102 33.75 -15.58 -36.53
C VAL A 102 34.20 -17.04 -36.60
N SER A 103 34.85 -17.52 -35.56
CA SER A 103 35.40 -18.87 -35.48
C SER A 103 34.42 -19.89 -34.87
N LYS A 104 34.70 -21.20 -34.99
CA LYS A 104 33.92 -22.24 -34.28
C LYS A 104 33.99 -22.07 -32.75
N PRO A 105 35.15 -21.75 -32.14
CA PRO A 105 35.22 -21.37 -30.71
C PRO A 105 34.28 -20.22 -30.32
N MET A 106 34.16 -19.17 -31.14
CA MET A 106 33.24 -18.06 -30.86
C MET A 106 31.76 -18.51 -30.87
N VAL A 107 31.36 -19.34 -31.84
CA VAL A 107 30.00 -19.92 -31.87
C VAL A 107 29.76 -20.77 -30.62
N LYS A 108 30.74 -21.59 -30.22
CA LYS A 108 30.66 -22.40 -28.99
C LYS A 108 30.51 -21.50 -27.75
N PHE A 109 31.30 -20.43 -27.66
CA PHE A 109 31.18 -19.45 -26.57
C PHE A 109 29.77 -18.86 -26.48
N ALA A 110 29.21 -18.40 -27.61
CA ALA A 110 27.86 -17.85 -27.66
C ALA A 110 26.79 -18.82 -27.14
N THR A 111 26.94 -20.13 -27.38
CA THR A 111 26.02 -21.16 -26.86
C THR A 111 26.13 -21.41 -25.36
N THR A 112 27.25 -21.03 -24.74
CA THR A 112 27.51 -21.23 -23.30
C THR A 112 27.14 -20.04 -22.44
N VAL A 113 26.90 -18.86 -23.03
CA VAL A 113 26.49 -17.66 -22.29
C VAL A 113 25.12 -17.90 -21.67
N THR A 114 25.01 -17.66 -20.36
CA THR A 114 23.79 -17.90 -19.60
C THR A 114 22.71 -16.88 -19.92
N LYS A 115 21.44 -17.31 -19.86
CA LYS A 115 20.27 -16.43 -20.00
C LYS A 115 20.35 -15.26 -19.02
N GLU A 116 19.79 -14.12 -19.41
CA GLU A 116 19.77 -12.84 -18.68
C GLU A 116 21.12 -12.14 -18.49
N SER A 117 22.24 -12.74 -18.95
CA SER A 117 23.54 -12.06 -19.04
C SER A 117 23.44 -10.80 -19.88
N VAL A 118 24.08 -9.72 -19.43
CA VAL A 118 24.19 -8.50 -20.23
C VAL A 118 25.35 -8.67 -21.21
N ILE A 119 25.06 -8.47 -22.49
CA ILE A 119 26.01 -8.65 -23.59
C ILE A 119 26.13 -7.36 -24.41
N ASP A 120 27.34 -7.12 -24.91
CA ASP A 120 27.64 -6.17 -25.98
C ASP A 120 27.87 -6.95 -27.27
N VAL A 121 27.17 -6.57 -28.33
CA VAL A 121 27.25 -7.21 -29.63
C VAL A 121 27.57 -6.15 -30.66
N GLU A 122 28.66 -6.35 -31.41
CA GLU A 122 28.92 -5.64 -32.66
C GLU A 122 28.42 -6.53 -33.80
N GLY A 123 27.56 -6.00 -34.65
CA GLY A 123 27.00 -6.77 -35.76
C GLY A 123 26.51 -5.88 -36.88
N GLU A 124 26.41 -6.47 -38.07
CA GLU A 124 25.82 -5.82 -39.23
C GLU A 124 24.32 -6.08 -39.29
N VAL A 125 23.53 -5.02 -39.46
CA VAL A 125 22.07 -5.15 -39.60
C VAL A 125 21.76 -5.69 -41.00
N THR A 126 21.05 -6.79 -41.11
CA THR A 126 20.58 -7.36 -42.37
C THR A 126 19.06 -7.47 -42.39
N LEU A 127 18.46 -7.31 -43.56
CA LEU A 127 17.02 -7.57 -43.73
C LEU A 127 16.76 -9.06 -43.49
N ALA A 128 15.74 -9.36 -42.68
CA ALA A 128 15.32 -10.73 -42.45
C ALA A 128 14.63 -11.25 -43.73
N PRO A 129 14.96 -12.47 -44.19
CA PRO A 129 14.32 -13.05 -45.38
C PRO A 129 12.82 -13.35 -45.15
N THR A 130 12.45 -13.59 -43.89
CA THR A 130 11.08 -13.78 -43.42
C THR A 130 10.93 -13.07 -42.07
N PRO A 131 9.75 -12.47 -41.76
CA PRO A 131 9.52 -11.83 -40.48
C PRO A 131 9.82 -12.73 -39.28
N ILE A 132 10.57 -12.20 -38.32
CA ILE A 132 10.99 -12.93 -37.12
C ILE A 132 9.93 -12.78 -36.03
N GLU A 133 8.91 -13.63 -36.05
CA GLU A 133 7.72 -13.49 -35.20
C GLU A 133 7.98 -13.52 -33.69
N SER A 134 9.10 -14.11 -33.26
CA SER A 134 9.50 -14.16 -31.86
C SER A 134 10.11 -12.86 -31.34
N CYS A 135 10.42 -11.90 -32.23
CA CYS A 135 11.06 -10.64 -31.90
C CYS A 135 10.16 -9.45 -32.20
N THR A 136 10.40 -8.32 -31.50
CA THR A 136 9.72 -7.06 -31.84
C THR A 136 10.30 -6.44 -33.11
N GLN A 137 11.61 -6.57 -33.32
CA GLN A 137 12.24 -6.24 -34.59
C GLN A 137 12.13 -7.44 -35.53
N LYS A 138 11.09 -7.42 -36.37
CA LYS A 138 10.73 -8.55 -37.24
C LYS A 138 11.44 -8.55 -38.58
N ASP A 139 11.71 -7.37 -39.11
CA ASP A 139 12.17 -7.20 -40.50
C ASP A 139 13.70 -7.17 -40.62
N VAL A 140 14.41 -7.21 -39.50
CA VAL A 140 15.87 -7.14 -39.44
C VAL A 140 16.46 -8.12 -38.42
N GLU A 141 17.68 -8.56 -38.69
CA GLU A 141 18.51 -9.34 -37.76
C GLU A 141 19.95 -8.82 -37.75
N LEU A 142 20.72 -9.17 -36.72
CA LEU A 142 22.14 -8.80 -36.59
C LEU A 142 23.06 -9.95 -36.97
N GLN A 143 23.89 -9.78 -37.98
CA GLN A 143 25.01 -10.67 -38.27
C GLN A 143 26.17 -10.33 -37.34
N VAL A 144 26.40 -11.17 -36.32
CA VAL A 144 27.36 -10.88 -35.24
C VAL A 144 28.80 -10.93 -35.77
N LYS A 145 29.56 -9.86 -35.47
CA LYS A 145 31.00 -9.75 -35.71
C LYS A 145 31.79 -9.89 -34.41
N LYS A 146 31.30 -9.30 -33.31
CA LYS A 146 31.88 -9.43 -31.98
C LYS A 146 30.81 -9.61 -30.91
N MET A 147 31.12 -10.36 -29.85
CA MET A 147 30.19 -10.61 -28.74
C MET A 147 30.93 -10.69 -27.40
N PHE A 148 30.63 -9.76 -26.49
CA PHE A 148 31.23 -9.74 -25.17
C PHE A 148 30.18 -9.80 -24.07
N VAL A 149 30.44 -10.60 -23.03
CA VAL A 149 29.62 -10.61 -21.82
C VAL A 149 30.08 -9.49 -20.91
N VAL A 150 29.21 -8.50 -20.69
CA VAL A 150 29.45 -7.35 -19.81
C VAL A 150 29.21 -7.72 -18.35
N SER A 151 28.12 -8.45 -18.09
CA SER A 151 27.73 -8.91 -16.77
C SER A 151 27.18 -10.33 -16.91
N PRO A 152 27.94 -11.37 -16.53
CA PRO A 152 27.44 -12.73 -16.57
C PRO A 152 26.30 -12.90 -15.56
N ALA A 153 25.24 -13.58 -15.95
CA ALA A 153 24.17 -14.00 -15.05
C ALA A 153 24.46 -15.40 -14.50
N GLU A 154 23.95 -15.70 -13.32
CA GLU A 154 24.03 -17.05 -12.77
C GLU A 154 23.26 -18.04 -13.67
N PRO A 155 23.79 -19.27 -13.87
CA PRO A 155 23.14 -20.26 -14.74
C PRO A 155 21.73 -20.67 -14.28
N ARG A 156 21.50 -20.69 -12.96
CA ARG A 156 20.22 -21.06 -12.36
C ARG A 156 19.46 -19.80 -11.97
N LEU A 157 18.48 -19.41 -12.78
CA LEU A 157 17.59 -18.30 -12.45
C LEU A 157 16.51 -18.77 -11.47
N PRO A 158 16.18 -17.97 -10.43
CA PRO A 158 15.10 -18.30 -9.49
C PRO A 158 13.71 -18.15 -10.13
N LEU A 159 13.62 -17.39 -11.23
CA LEU A 159 12.42 -17.16 -12.01
C LEU A 159 12.79 -17.04 -13.50
N LEU A 160 12.10 -17.77 -14.36
CA LEU A 160 12.22 -17.57 -15.81
C LEU A 160 11.26 -16.48 -16.27
N ILE A 161 11.73 -15.62 -17.17
CA ILE A 161 10.92 -14.54 -17.75
C ILE A 161 9.73 -15.12 -18.51
N GLU A 162 9.95 -16.22 -19.23
CA GLU A 162 8.93 -16.89 -20.02
C GLU A 162 7.79 -17.46 -19.16
N ASP A 163 8.10 -17.93 -17.95
CA ASP A 163 7.09 -18.45 -17.01
C ASP A 163 6.33 -17.30 -16.31
N ALA A 164 7.00 -16.19 -16.02
CA ALA A 164 6.41 -14.98 -15.42
C ALA A 164 5.54 -14.15 -16.40
N MET A 165 5.70 -14.39 -17.71
CA MET A 165 4.94 -13.69 -18.77
C MET A 165 3.64 -14.40 -19.16
N ARG A 166 3.42 -15.64 -18.71
CA ARG A 166 2.23 -16.39 -19.12
C ARG A 166 0.97 -15.79 -18.47
N PRO A 167 -0.14 -15.66 -19.21
CA PRO A 167 -1.42 -15.23 -18.64
C PRO A 167 -1.91 -16.22 -17.58
N ASP A 168 -2.61 -15.72 -16.56
CA ASP A 168 -3.25 -16.54 -15.51
C ASP A 168 -4.62 -17.10 -15.96
N ASP A 169 -4.95 -17.03 -17.26
CA ASP A 169 -6.25 -17.43 -17.80
C ASP A 169 -6.36 -18.96 -17.96
N PRO A 170 -7.30 -19.61 -17.25
CA PRO A 170 -7.51 -21.06 -17.30
C PRO A 170 -8.06 -21.59 -18.63
N THR A 171 -8.33 -20.74 -19.62
CA THR A 171 -8.78 -21.14 -20.97
C THR A 171 -7.67 -21.11 -22.03
N SER A 172 -6.48 -20.62 -21.66
CA SER A 172 -5.35 -20.53 -22.60
C SER A 172 -4.67 -21.89 -22.81
N GLU A 173 -4.32 -22.22 -24.07
CA GLU A 173 -3.77 -23.54 -24.50
C GLU A 173 -2.38 -23.90 -23.90
N GLY A 174 -1.93 -23.23 -22.83
CA GLY A 174 -0.63 -23.40 -22.16
C GLY A 174 -0.66 -24.12 -20.80
N LEU A 175 -1.82 -24.63 -20.35
CA LEU A 175 -2.10 -25.18 -19.00
C LEU A 175 -1.17 -26.30 -18.47
N GLN A 176 -0.26 -26.83 -19.29
CA GLN A 176 0.73 -27.83 -18.86
C GLN A 176 2.13 -27.25 -18.61
N ALA A 177 2.35 -25.96 -18.88
CA ALA A 177 3.64 -25.31 -18.68
C ALA A 177 3.71 -24.62 -17.30
N PRO A 178 4.86 -24.62 -16.60
CA PRO A 178 4.97 -24.10 -15.23
C PRO A 178 4.72 -22.59 -15.14
N HIS A 179 3.77 -22.15 -14.31
CA HIS A 179 3.53 -20.74 -14.01
C HIS A 179 4.22 -20.32 -12.70
N ALA A 180 4.68 -19.07 -12.64
CA ALA A 180 5.23 -18.51 -11.42
C ALA A 180 4.11 -17.91 -10.54
N ASN A 181 3.94 -18.44 -9.32
CA ASN A 181 2.99 -17.88 -8.37
C ASN A 181 3.42 -16.48 -7.90
N GLN A 182 2.49 -15.75 -7.29
CA GLN A 182 2.71 -14.36 -6.89
C GLN A 182 3.87 -14.21 -5.89
N ASP A 183 3.98 -15.08 -4.88
CA ASP A 183 5.07 -15.03 -3.89
C ASP A 183 6.44 -15.17 -4.54
N THR A 184 6.63 -16.14 -5.44
CA THR A 184 7.90 -16.33 -6.17
C THR A 184 8.26 -15.10 -6.99
N ARG A 185 7.26 -14.43 -7.58
CA ARG A 185 7.44 -13.21 -8.38
C ARG A 185 7.84 -12.02 -7.50
N LEU A 186 7.26 -11.89 -6.31
CA LEU A 186 7.57 -10.84 -5.36
C LEU A 186 8.95 -11.03 -4.71
N ASP A 187 9.31 -12.25 -4.33
CA ASP A 187 10.64 -12.58 -3.80
C ASP A 187 11.74 -12.32 -4.85
N ASN A 188 11.39 -12.44 -6.14
CA ASN A 188 12.31 -12.23 -7.27
C ASN A 188 11.91 -11.02 -8.13
N ARG A 189 11.39 -9.97 -7.49
CA ARG A 189 10.78 -8.82 -8.18
C ARG A 189 11.69 -8.17 -9.22
N VAL A 190 13.00 -8.17 -9.01
CA VAL A 190 13.99 -7.63 -9.97
C VAL A 190 13.96 -8.35 -11.32
N ILE A 191 13.65 -9.65 -11.35
CA ILE A 191 13.50 -10.43 -12.58
C ILE A 191 12.09 -10.25 -13.14
N ASP A 192 11.06 -10.33 -12.29
CA ASP A 192 9.66 -10.17 -12.70
C ASP A 192 9.39 -8.80 -13.34
N LEU A 193 10.01 -7.73 -12.84
CA LEU A 193 9.94 -6.39 -13.44
C LEU A 193 10.48 -6.32 -14.87
N ARG A 194 11.20 -7.34 -15.35
CA ARG A 194 11.75 -7.38 -16.72
C ARG A 194 10.77 -7.96 -17.73
N THR A 195 9.64 -8.51 -17.30
CA THR A 195 8.58 -8.96 -18.22
C THR A 195 8.01 -7.76 -18.99
N PRO A 196 7.64 -7.90 -20.28
CA PRO A 196 7.03 -6.83 -21.06
C PRO A 196 5.77 -6.25 -20.42
N ALA A 197 4.95 -7.09 -19.78
CA ALA A 197 3.75 -6.65 -19.07
C ALA A 197 4.08 -5.72 -17.89
N ASN A 198 4.97 -6.12 -16.97
CA ASN A 198 5.39 -5.25 -15.87
C ASN A 198 6.09 -3.99 -16.37
N GLN A 199 6.95 -4.10 -17.39
CA GLN A 199 7.56 -2.95 -18.06
C GLN A 199 6.51 -1.96 -18.60
N ALA A 200 5.41 -2.44 -19.16
CA ALA A 200 4.31 -1.60 -19.63
C ALA A 200 3.52 -0.98 -18.46
N ILE A 201 3.11 -1.78 -17.47
CA ILE A 201 2.36 -1.34 -16.29
C ILE A 201 3.05 -0.15 -15.63
N TYR A 202 4.34 -0.27 -15.31
CA TYR A 202 5.07 0.79 -14.61
C TYR A 202 5.36 2.03 -15.48
N ARG A 203 5.40 1.88 -16.81
CA ARG A 203 5.48 3.05 -17.71
C ARG A 203 4.14 3.78 -17.78
N VAL A 204 3.02 3.05 -17.80
CA VAL A 204 1.68 3.64 -17.76
C VAL A 204 1.47 4.35 -16.42
N GLU A 205 1.81 3.71 -15.30
CA GLU A 205 1.75 4.31 -13.96
C GLU A 205 2.58 5.61 -13.88
N ALA A 206 3.83 5.58 -14.37
CA ALA A 206 4.66 6.79 -14.46
C ALA A 206 4.01 7.87 -15.34
N GLY A 207 3.36 7.48 -16.44
CA GLY A 207 2.60 8.37 -17.32
C GLY A 207 1.40 9.02 -16.61
N VAL A 208 0.64 8.26 -15.81
CA VAL A 208 -0.47 8.77 -15.00
C VAL A 208 0.03 9.82 -14.01
N CYS A 209 1.07 9.51 -13.24
CA CYS A 209 1.65 10.46 -12.27
C CYS A 209 2.15 11.74 -12.95
N LYS A 210 2.75 11.62 -14.14
CA LYS A 210 3.17 12.77 -14.94
C LYS A 210 1.96 13.61 -15.37
N LEU A 211 0.98 13.00 -16.03
CA LEU A 211 -0.20 13.71 -16.55
C LEU A 211 -1.00 14.38 -15.44
N PHE A 212 -1.09 13.75 -14.28
CA PHE A 212 -1.72 14.33 -13.10
C PHE A 212 -1.03 15.65 -12.68
N ARG A 213 0.29 15.60 -12.49
CA ARG A 213 1.09 16.79 -12.14
C ARG A 213 1.00 17.87 -13.21
N ASP A 214 1.25 17.51 -14.47
CA ASP A 214 1.24 18.44 -15.60
C ASP A 214 -0.14 19.13 -15.74
N THR A 215 -1.24 18.40 -15.51
CA THR A 215 -2.60 18.95 -15.58
C THR A 215 -2.90 19.94 -14.46
N LEU A 216 -2.45 19.65 -13.23
CA LEU A 216 -2.67 20.54 -12.09
C LEU A 216 -1.77 21.77 -12.15
N ASP A 217 -0.50 21.60 -12.55
CA ASP A 217 0.43 22.70 -12.77
C ASP A 217 -0.09 23.67 -13.84
N ALA A 218 -0.62 23.16 -14.95
CA ALA A 218 -1.28 23.97 -15.98
C ALA A 218 -2.51 24.76 -15.48
N LYS A 219 -3.10 24.36 -14.35
CA LYS A 219 -4.22 25.07 -13.69
C LYS A 219 -3.76 26.00 -12.56
N GLY A 220 -2.45 26.18 -12.37
CA GLY A 220 -1.87 27.05 -11.34
C GLY A 220 -1.84 26.44 -9.93
N PHE A 221 -1.96 25.11 -9.81
CA PHE A 221 -1.72 24.42 -8.54
C PHE A 221 -0.21 24.39 -8.24
N VAL A 222 0.13 24.38 -6.95
CA VAL A 222 1.51 24.27 -6.47
C VAL A 222 1.71 22.92 -5.79
N GLU A 223 2.67 22.14 -6.26
CA GLU A 223 3.09 20.90 -5.58
C GLU A 223 3.73 21.23 -4.22
N ILE A 224 3.33 20.52 -3.17
CA ILE A 224 3.87 20.66 -1.82
C ILE A 224 4.43 19.33 -1.33
N HIS A 225 5.47 19.39 -0.48
CA HIS A 225 6.00 18.22 0.21
C HIS A 225 5.84 18.40 1.71
N THR A 226 4.82 17.73 2.27
CA THR A 226 4.58 17.71 3.72
C THR A 226 5.63 16.87 4.44
N PRO A 227 5.95 17.17 5.72
CA PRO A 227 6.86 16.34 6.52
C PRO A 227 6.33 14.90 6.60
N LYS A 228 7.21 13.93 6.36
CA LYS A 228 6.87 12.50 6.27
C LYS A 228 7.13 11.72 7.56
N ILE A 229 7.82 12.35 8.52
CA ILE A 229 8.02 11.86 9.87
C ILE A 229 7.17 12.76 10.76
N ILE A 230 6.03 12.24 11.21
CA ILE A 230 5.17 12.91 12.18
C ILE A 230 5.27 12.16 13.51
N SER A 231 4.85 12.81 14.59
CA SER A 231 4.69 12.19 15.91
C SER A 231 3.89 10.90 15.78
N ASP A 232 4.36 9.80 16.38
CA ASP A 232 3.63 8.54 16.39
C ASP A 232 2.36 8.61 17.24
N LEU A 233 1.55 7.55 17.16
CA LEU A 233 0.22 7.49 17.77
C LEU A 233 0.29 7.58 19.30
N GLU A 234 1.27 6.91 19.91
CA GLU A 234 1.55 6.92 21.33
C GLU A 234 1.95 8.31 21.81
N SER A 235 2.79 9.02 21.05
CA SER A 235 3.18 10.39 21.38
C SER A 235 1.99 11.36 21.39
N GLN A 236 0.99 11.17 20.52
CA GLN A 236 -0.26 11.95 20.57
C GLN A 236 -1.05 11.64 21.85
N LEU A 237 -1.14 10.37 22.23
CA LEU A 237 -1.82 9.94 23.46
C LEU A 237 -1.09 10.46 24.72
N ASP A 238 0.24 10.47 24.73
CA ASP A 238 1.07 11.05 25.79
C ASP A 238 0.90 12.57 25.89
N ALA A 239 0.72 13.25 24.76
CA ALA A 239 0.43 14.68 24.72
C ALA A 239 -0.97 15.03 25.28
N GLY A 240 -1.82 14.03 25.54
CA GLY A 240 -3.16 14.20 26.09
C GLY A 240 -4.28 14.13 25.06
N VAL A 241 -3.99 13.81 23.79
CA VAL A 241 -5.03 13.62 22.76
C VAL A 241 -5.90 12.43 23.14
N ARG A 242 -7.22 12.61 23.12
CA ARG A 242 -8.20 11.55 23.44
C ARG A 242 -9.20 11.29 22.33
N GLN A 243 -9.10 11.99 21.21
CA GLN A 243 -9.80 11.66 19.98
C GLN A 243 -8.76 11.30 18.93
N LEU A 244 -8.78 10.05 18.46
CA LEU A 244 -7.95 9.57 17.37
C LEU A 244 -8.84 9.33 16.16
N GLU A 245 -8.36 9.67 14.97
CA GLU A 245 -9.04 9.42 13.70
C GLU A 245 -8.20 8.45 12.87
N LEU A 246 -8.82 7.37 12.39
CA LEU A 246 -8.21 6.38 11.50
C LEU A 246 -9.01 6.32 10.19
N ASP A 247 -8.34 6.68 9.11
CA ASP A 247 -8.84 6.57 7.75
C ASP A 247 -8.57 5.17 7.21
N ILE A 248 -9.61 4.35 7.09
CA ILE A 248 -9.54 2.93 6.73
C ILE A 248 -9.77 2.77 5.23
N HIS A 249 -8.78 2.18 4.57
CA HIS A 249 -8.91 1.65 3.22
C HIS A 249 -9.03 0.13 3.28
N LEU A 250 -10.18 -0.39 2.84
CA LEU A 250 -10.48 -1.81 2.86
C LEU A 250 -9.72 -2.54 1.76
N MET A 251 -8.98 -3.60 2.11
CA MET A 251 -8.20 -4.39 1.15
C MET A 251 -8.61 -5.87 1.22
N GLN A 252 -8.25 -6.65 0.20
CA GLN A 252 -8.55 -8.09 0.19
C GLN A 252 -7.86 -8.87 1.32
N SER A 253 -6.69 -8.42 1.77
CA SER A 253 -5.85 -9.14 2.74
C SER A 253 -5.78 -8.45 4.11
N ASN A 254 -5.48 -7.15 4.16
CA ASN A 254 -5.36 -6.38 5.39
C ASN A 254 -5.85 -4.95 5.18
N ASP A 255 -6.76 -4.47 6.02
CA ASP A 255 -7.20 -3.08 5.98
C ASP A 255 -6.04 -2.14 6.35
N VAL A 256 -5.80 -1.15 5.50
CA VAL A 256 -4.66 -0.23 5.60
C VAL A 256 -5.12 1.18 5.94
N ILE A 257 -4.27 1.91 6.65
CA ILE A 257 -4.57 3.25 7.17
C ILE A 257 -3.75 4.28 6.42
N TYR A 258 -4.39 5.27 5.79
CA TYR A 258 -3.74 6.47 5.23
C TYR A 258 -4.81 7.47 4.79
N HIS A 259 -4.41 8.72 4.56
CA HIS A 259 -5.37 9.81 4.30
C HIS A 259 -5.78 9.94 2.83
N LEU A 260 -4.81 9.90 1.88
CA LEU A 260 -5.10 9.97 0.45
C LEU A 260 -4.24 8.97 -0.34
N GLN A 261 -4.88 8.07 -1.09
CA GLN A 261 -4.17 7.11 -1.93
C GLN A 261 -3.29 7.85 -2.96
N LEU A 262 -2.06 7.37 -3.17
CA LEU A 262 -1.02 7.90 -4.10
C LEU A 262 -0.39 9.26 -3.75
N ILE A 263 -1.09 10.15 -3.06
CA ILE A 263 -0.64 11.53 -2.77
C ILE A 263 -0.16 11.66 -1.31
N ASP A 264 -0.86 10.98 -0.40
CA ASP A 264 -0.60 10.97 1.04
C ASP A 264 -0.84 9.57 1.62
N ASP A 265 -0.08 8.60 1.10
CA ASP A 265 -0.14 7.18 1.46
C ASP A 265 0.63 6.85 2.76
N LYS A 266 1.12 7.88 3.46
CA LYS A 266 1.93 7.72 4.67
C LYS A 266 1.07 7.83 5.92
N THR A 267 1.43 7.03 6.91
CA THR A 267 0.68 6.82 8.13
C THR A 267 1.63 6.45 9.27
N ASN A 268 1.18 6.66 10.51
CA ASN A 268 1.91 6.27 11.72
C ASN A 268 1.87 4.77 12.01
N CYS A 269 0.91 4.06 11.43
CA CYS A 269 0.74 2.62 11.56
C CYS A 269 0.00 2.15 10.31
N TYR A 270 0.54 1.13 9.62
CA TYR A 270 0.14 0.85 8.25
C TYR A 270 -1.14 0.01 8.16
N CYS A 271 -1.26 -0.99 9.02
CA CYS A 271 -2.44 -1.84 9.09
C CYS A 271 -3.36 -1.40 10.24
N LEU A 272 -4.68 -1.53 10.07
CA LEU A 272 -5.64 -1.24 11.15
C LEU A 272 -5.32 -2.05 12.41
N SER A 273 -5.03 -3.34 12.27
CA SER A 273 -4.65 -4.23 13.38
C SER A 273 -3.39 -3.74 14.13
N GLU A 274 -2.40 -3.22 13.40
CA GLU A 274 -1.18 -2.63 13.97
C GLU A 274 -1.52 -1.38 14.78
N CYS A 275 -2.28 -0.45 14.21
CA CYS A 275 -2.73 0.76 14.89
C CYS A 275 -3.45 0.43 16.20
N LEU A 276 -4.41 -0.50 16.15
CA LEU A 276 -5.17 -0.93 17.32
C LEU A 276 -4.27 -1.55 18.39
N GLN A 277 -3.27 -2.36 18.01
CA GLN A 277 -2.31 -2.93 18.96
C GLN A 277 -1.46 -1.84 19.64
N ARG A 278 -1.06 -0.79 18.92
CA ARG A 278 -0.33 0.35 19.50
C ARG A 278 -1.19 1.07 20.54
N ILE A 279 -2.45 1.37 20.22
CA ILE A 279 -3.42 1.97 21.17
C ILE A 279 -3.59 1.06 22.40
N ARG A 280 -3.73 -0.25 22.20
CA ARG A 280 -3.89 -1.21 23.31
C ARG A 280 -2.70 -1.22 24.25
N ARG A 281 -1.48 -1.35 23.71
CA ARG A 281 -0.25 -1.37 24.53
C ARG A 281 -0.14 -0.09 25.34
N TRP A 282 -0.42 1.06 24.72
CA TRP A 282 -0.42 2.34 25.43
C TRP A 282 -1.48 2.39 26.54
N SER A 283 -2.69 1.91 26.26
CA SER A 283 -3.81 1.86 27.22
C SER A 283 -3.46 0.99 28.44
N GLU A 284 -2.90 -0.19 28.23
CA GLU A 284 -2.46 -1.11 29.29
C GLU A 284 -1.34 -0.51 30.17
N MET A 285 -0.45 0.30 29.59
CA MET A 285 0.59 1.03 30.33
C MET A 285 0.05 2.26 31.08
N ASN A 286 -1.15 2.73 30.76
CA ASN A 286 -1.75 3.94 31.33
C ASN A 286 -3.13 3.64 31.97
N PRO A 287 -3.21 2.82 33.04
CA PRO A 287 -4.47 2.27 33.56
C PRO A 287 -5.45 3.29 34.17
N GLN A 288 -5.11 4.59 34.16
CA GLN A 288 -5.96 5.69 34.60
C GLN A 288 -6.27 6.68 33.47
N HIS A 289 -5.94 6.34 32.22
CA HIS A 289 -6.21 7.23 31.11
C HIS A 289 -7.73 7.47 30.95
N TYR A 290 -8.06 8.70 30.59
CA TYR A 290 -9.40 9.06 30.15
C TYR A 290 -9.81 8.32 28.88
N PRO A 291 -11.11 8.12 28.65
CA PRO A 291 -11.59 7.36 27.49
C PRO A 291 -11.04 7.88 26.17
N ILE A 292 -10.75 6.96 25.26
CA ILE A 292 -10.28 7.26 23.91
C ILE A 292 -11.47 7.17 22.95
N PHE A 293 -11.78 8.28 22.29
CA PHE A 293 -12.70 8.32 21.17
C PHE A 293 -11.95 7.90 19.92
N LEU A 294 -12.24 6.69 19.44
CA LEU A 294 -11.63 6.14 18.24
C LEU A 294 -12.58 6.35 17.08
N PHE A 295 -12.32 7.41 16.32
CA PHE A 295 -13.05 7.78 15.12
C PHE A 295 -12.52 6.97 13.94
N LEU A 296 -13.41 6.31 13.22
CA LEU A 296 -13.11 5.42 12.11
C LEU A 296 -13.86 5.90 10.88
N GLU A 297 -13.16 6.14 9.78
CA GLU A 297 -13.74 6.55 8.51
C GLU A 297 -13.37 5.55 7.42
N ILE A 298 -14.34 4.96 6.71
CA ILE A 298 -14.04 4.10 5.58
C ILE A 298 -13.88 4.98 4.33
N LYS A 299 -12.66 5.07 3.80
CA LYS A 299 -12.38 5.82 2.57
C LYS A 299 -12.70 4.95 1.36
N GLN A 300 -13.62 5.42 0.52
CA GLN A 300 -14.03 4.71 -0.70
C GLN A 300 -13.28 5.14 -1.97
N LYS A 301 -12.62 6.31 -1.99
CA LYS A 301 -12.13 6.92 -3.24
C LYS A 301 -10.65 7.25 -3.20
N PHE A 302 -9.84 6.50 -3.96
CA PHE A 302 -9.03 6.97 -5.09
C PHE A 302 -8.30 5.77 -5.73
N TYR A 303 -8.29 5.65 -7.07
CA TYR A 303 -7.57 4.61 -7.85
C TYR A 303 -8.11 3.17 -7.84
N GLU A 304 -8.62 2.63 -6.73
CA GLU A 304 -9.07 1.22 -6.68
C GLU A 304 -10.41 0.92 -7.37
N ASP A 305 -11.18 1.94 -7.78
CA ASP A 305 -12.36 1.74 -8.65
C ASP A 305 -12.01 1.07 -10.01
N PHE A 306 -10.73 0.97 -10.39
CA PHE A 306 -10.28 0.23 -11.57
C PHE A 306 -9.97 -1.26 -11.33
N PHE A 307 -9.69 -1.71 -10.08
CA PHE A 307 -9.19 -3.07 -9.81
C PHE A 307 -9.77 -3.77 -8.57
N THR A 308 -10.34 -3.04 -7.62
CA THR A 308 -11.05 -3.57 -6.44
C THR A 308 -12.31 -2.76 -6.25
N PRO A 309 -13.40 -3.18 -6.88
CA PRO A 309 -14.63 -2.45 -6.69
C PRO A 309 -15.16 -2.81 -5.30
N LEU A 310 -15.29 -1.82 -4.43
CA LEU A 310 -16.47 -1.79 -3.56
C LEU A 310 -17.69 -1.55 -4.47
N THR A 311 -17.95 -2.45 -5.42
CA THR A 311 -19.11 -2.43 -6.31
C THR A 311 -20.33 -2.52 -5.42
N GLY A 312 -21.01 -1.40 -5.21
CA GLY A 312 -22.13 -1.28 -4.29
C GLY A 312 -21.88 -0.46 -3.02
N GLY A 313 -20.71 0.16 -2.85
CA GLY A 313 -20.40 1.03 -1.71
C GLY A 313 -20.16 0.28 -0.40
N VAL A 314 -20.11 1.02 0.72
CA VAL A 314 -20.01 0.42 2.05
C VAL A 314 -21.30 -0.35 2.38
N GLN A 315 -21.13 -1.55 2.95
CA GLN A 315 -22.18 -2.50 3.31
C GLN A 315 -22.02 -2.92 4.76
N CYS A 316 -23.06 -3.50 5.36
CA CYS A 316 -23.00 -3.91 6.77
C CYS A 316 -21.83 -4.85 7.10
N GLN A 317 -21.45 -5.72 6.15
CA GLN A 317 -20.32 -6.64 6.32
C GLN A 317 -19.00 -5.91 6.63
N HIS A 318 -18.80 -4.67 6.14
CA HIS A 318 -17.59 -3.91 6.42
C HIS A 318 -17.57 -3.41 7.88
N PHE A 319 -18.71 -2.97 8.41
CA PHE A 319 -18.83 -2.63 9.84
C PHE A 319 -18.69 -3.87 10.73
N GLN A 320 -19.14 -5.04 10.27
CA GLN A 320 -18.91 -6.31 10.95
C GLN A 320 -17.42 -6.65 10.99
N ALA A 321 -16.70 -6.50 9.87
CA ALA A 321 -15.26 -6.72 9.80
C ALA A 321 -14.48 -5.79 10.74
N ILE A 322 -14.83 -4.49 10.77
CA ILE A 322 -14.24 -3.52 11.71
C ILE A 322 -14.50 -3.92 13.17
N LYS A 323 -15.75 -4.30 13.52
CA LYS A 323 -16.09 -4.79 14.87
C LYS A 323 -15.25 -6.03 15.23
N SER A 324 -15.08 -6.96 14.31
CA SER A 324 -14.27 -8.17 14.53
C SER A 324 -12.81 -7.82 14.80
N GLN A 325 -12.18 -6.97 13.98
CA GLN A 325 -10.78 -6.55 14.19
C GLN A 325 -10.58 -5.80 15.51
N LEU A 326 -11.55 -4.97 15.92
CA LEU A 326 -11.54 -4.33 17.24
C LEU A 326 -11.53 -5.37 18.37
N LEU A 327 -12.35 -6.42 18.26
CA LEU A 327 -12.47 -7.49 19.27
C LEU A 327 -11.34 -8.53 19.23
N GLU A 328 -10.62 -8.64 18.11
CA GLU A 328 -9.38 -9.42 18.04
C GLU A 328 -8.28 -8.78 18.88
N VAL A 329 -8.24 -7.45 18.91
CA VAL A 329 -7.22 -6.71 19.67
C VAL A 329 -7.66 -6.43 21.09
N PHE A 330 -8.89 -6.01 21.33
CA PHE A 330 -9.38 -5.57 22.64
C PHE A 330 -10.44 -6.53 23.20
N SER A 331 -10.45 -6.71 24.53
CA SER A 331 -11.61 -7.32 25.20
C SER A 331 -12.85 -6.46 24.97
N ILE A 332 -14.03 -7.09 24.83
CA ILE A 332 -15.31 -6.38 24.69
C ILE A 332 -15.58 -5.39 25.84
N ASP A 333 -15.06 -5.69 27.04
CA ASP A 333 -15.20 -4.81 28.21
C ASP A 333 -14.36 -3.53 28.10
N SER A 334 -13.42 -3.47 27.15
CA SER A 334 -12.63 -2.27 26.88
C SER A 334 -13.48 -1.18 26.20
N PHE A 335 -14.66 -1.53 25.67
CA PHE A 335 -15.48 -0.60 24.90
C PHE A 335 -16.68 -0.07 25.70
N ILE A 336 -16.97 1.21 25.50
CA ILE A 336 -18.32 1.74 25.69
C ILE A 336 -19.07 1.47 24.38
N ARG A 337 -20.22 0.81 24.46
CA ARG A 337 -20.99 0.33 23.31
C ARG A 337 -22.34 1.03 23.18
N SER A 338 -22.81 1.21 21.95
CA SER A 338 -24.07 1.90 21.68
C SER A 338 -25.30 1.23 22.31
N GLU A 339 -25.31 -0.10 22.44
CA GLU A 339 -26.37 -0.83 23.17
C GLU A 339 -26.42 -0.49 24.66
N GLN A 340 -25.26 -0.31 25.30
CA GLN A 340 -25.17 0.01 26.73
C GLN A 340 -25.73 1.41 26.99
N ILE A 341 -25.49 2.33 26.05
CA ILE A 341 -26.01 3.69 26.12
C ILE A 341 -27.52 3.72 25.85
N ARG A 342 -28.03 2.85 24.96
CA ARG A 342 -29.47 2.69 24.71
C ARG A 342 -30.20 2.09 25.93
N GLY A 343 -29.62 1.06 26.53
CA GLY A 343 -30.30 0.20 27.50
C GLY A 343 -31.63 -0.32 26.96
N ASN A 344 -32.69 -0.21 27.76
CA ASN A 344 -34.03 -0.68 27.40
C ASN A 344 -34.89 0.38 26.66
N HIS A 345 -34.32 1.53 26.29
CA HIS A 345 -35.06 2.56 25.57
C HIS A 345 -35.23 2.20 24.08
N PRO A 346 -36.28 2.72 23.41
CA PRO A 346 -36.49 2.48 21.99
C PRO A 346 -35.35 2.99 21.09
N SER A 347 -34.59 3.99 21.56
CA SER A 347 -33.48 4.57 20.81
C SER A 347 -32.46 5.22 21.74
N ILE A 348 -31.22 5.34 21.29
CA ILE A 348 -30.15 6.03 22.05
C ILE A 348 -30.58 7.48 22.30
N ARG A 349 -31.10 8.16 21.26
CA ARG A 349 -31.57 9.55 21.38
C ARG A 349 -32.56 9.73 22.54
N LEU A 350 -33.52 8.81 22.69
CA LEU A 350 -34.49 8.88 23.78
C LEU A 350 -33.88 8.54 25.14
N ALA A 351 -32.96 7.58 25.21
CA ALA A 351 -32.21 7.28 26.43
C ALA A 351 -31.43 8.50 26.94
N LEU A 352 -30.71 9.18 26.03
CA LEU A 352 -29.89 10.34 26.38
C LEU A 352 -30.72 11.55 26.79
N LYS A 353 -31.87 11.77 26.13
CA LYS A 353 -32.82 12.81 26.50
C LYS A 353 -33.42 12.55 27.89
N GLN A 354 -33.78 11.29 28.19
CA GLN A 354 -34.28 10.93 29.52
C GLN A 354 -33.20 11.11 30.59
N GLN A 355 -31.98 10.66 30.33
CA GLN A 355 -30.86 10.87 31.25
C GLN A 355 -30.67 12.36 31.54
N ARG A 356 -30.70 13.22 30.50
CA ARG A 356 -30.54 14.67 30.68
C ARG A 356 -31.67 15.28 31.51
N GLN A 357 -32.90 14.83 31.29
CA GLN A 357 -34.04 15.29 32.08
C GLN A 357 -33.93 14.89 33.56
N ASN A 358 -33.40 13.70 33.86
CA ASN A 358 -33.14 13.25 35.23
C ASN A 358 -32.08 14.11 35.91
N GLU A 359 -30.96 14.38 35.21
CA GLU A 359 -29.88 15.24 35.71
C GLU A 359 -30.37 16.65 36.05
N LEU A 360 -31.20 17.25 35.19
CA LEU A 360 -31.81 18.58 35.43
C LEU A 360 -32.72 18.60 36.68
N ASN A 361 -33.29 17.45 37.03
CA ASN A 361 -34.10 17.27 38.25
C ASN A 361 -33.27 16.82 39.45
N ALA A 362 -31.93 16.95 39.39
CA ALA A 362 -30.99 16.48 40.40
C ALA A 362 -31.09 14.97 40.73
N ASN A 363 -31.62 14.17 39.79
CA ASN A 363 -31.63 12.72 39.88
C ASN A 363 -30.44 12.14 39.09
N TYR A 364 -29.41 11.74 39.83
CA TYR A 364 -28.17 11.18 39.28
C TYR A 364 -28.12 9.66 39.37
N THR A 365 -29.27 8.97 39.32
CA THR A 365 -29.29 7.52 39.17
C THR A 365 -28.87 7.14 37.76
N TYR A 366 -27.76 6.42 37.67
CA TYR A 366 -27.21 5.93 36.41
C TYR A 366 -27.69 4.50 36.19
N ASP A 367 -28.99 4.37 35.89
CA ASP A 367 -29.70 3.10 35.78
C ASP A 367 -29.53 2.49 34.39
N ASN A 368 -28.52 1.64 34.14
CA ASN A 368 -28.41 0.76 32.96
C ASN A 368 -28.55 1.38 31.54
N TYR A 369 -28.59 2.71 31.39
CA TYR A 369 -28.62 3.43 30.10
C TYR A 369 -27.95 4.81 30.23
N GLY A 370 -27.69 5.45 29.09
CA GLY A 370 -27.09 6.78 29.02
C GLY A 370 -25.57 6.76 29.11
N TRP A 371 -24.93 7.94 28.98
CA TRP A 371 -23.48 8.06 29.07
C TRP A 371 -23.03 7.73 30.51
N PRO A 372 -22.08 6.79 30.70
CA PRO A 372 -21.57 6.47 32.01
C PRO A 372 -20.82 7.65 32.65
N PRO A 373 -20.70 7.70 33.98
CA PRO A 373 -19.81 8.65 34.63
C PRO A 373 -18.34 8.35 34.26
N LEU A 374 -17.49 9.36 34.31
CA LEU A 374 -16.10 9.27 33.85
C LEU A 374 -15.30 8.23 34.61
N ASN A 375 -15.53 8.06 35.92
CA ASN A 375 -14.85 7.03 36.71
C ASN A 375 -15.11 5.61 36.21
N ARG A 376 -16.29 5.35 35.62
CA ARG A 376 -16.64 4.07 34.96
C ARG A 376 -16.20 4.01 33.50
N SER A 377 -15.70 5.12 32.97
CA SER A 377 -15.28 5.29 31.58
C SER A 377 -13.76 5.39 31.43
N LEU A 378 -13.02 5.46 32.53
CA LEU A 378 -11.57 5.31 32.51
C LEU A 378 -11.19 4.01 31.80
N THR A 379 -10.09 4.08 31.06
CA THR A 379 -9.56 3.00 30.21
C THR A 379 -10.46 2.53 29.07
N LYS A 380 -11.64 3.11 28.90
CA LYS A 380 -12.58 2.70 27.84
C LYS A 380 -12.26 3.33 26.50
N ILE A 381 -12.68 2.64 25.45
CA ILE A 381 -12.64 3.11 24.06
C ILE A 381 -14.07 3.29 23.56
N LEU A 382 -14.34 4.40 22.90
CA LEU A 382 -15.59 4.62 22.17
C LEU A 382 -15.31 4.47 20.68
N PRO A 383 -15.83 3.42 20.02
CA PRO A 383 -15.66 3.24 18.59
C PRO A 383 -16.75 4.02 17.85
N VAL A 384 -16.34 5.03 17.08
CA VAL A 384 -17.23 5.99 16.43
C VAL A 384 -17.01 5.95 14.93
N ILE A 385 -18.04 5.64 14.16
CA ILE A 385 -18.03 5.77 12.71
C ILE A 385 -18.23 7.24 12.34
N LEU A 386 -17.31 7.77 11.56
CA LEU A 386 -17.47 9.02 10.84
C LEU A 386 -18.38 8.79 9.64
N ASP A 387 -19.58 9.32 9.72
CA ASP A 387 -20.56 9.16 8.65
C ASP A 387 -20.62 10.41 7.79
N ASP A 388 -20.18 10.25 6.55
CA ASP A 388 -20.28 11.23 5.50
C ASP A 388 -21.22 10.72 4.39
N ALA A 389 -21.31 11.43 3.27
CA ALA A 389 -22.18 11.03 2.16
C ALA A 389 -21.79 9.69 1.52
N TYR A 390 -20.62 9.12 1.87
CA TYR A 390 -20.08 7.92 1.25
C TYR A 390 -20.16 6.72 2.18
N ASN A 391 -19.85 6.87 3.47
CA ASN A 391 -19.89 5.79 4.45
C ASN A 391 -21.29 5.16 4.61
N GLY A 392 -22.36 5.97 4.51
CA GLY A 392 -23.74 5.47 4.49
C GLY A 392 -24.16 4.71 5.75
N ALA A 393 -23.47 4.91 6.87
CA ALA A 393 -23.77 4.22 8.13
C ALA A 393 -25.18 4.57 8.62
N ALA A 394 -25.60 5.83 8.44
CA ALA A 394 -26.95 6.30 8.71
C ALA A 394 -28.05 5.49 8.01
N ASP A 395 -27.81 5.11 6.75
CA ASP A 395 -28.77 4.39 5.91
C ASP A 395 -28.84 2.91 6.27
N LEU A 396 -27.71 2.33 6.69
CA LEU A 396 -27.57 0.92 7.08
C LEU A 396 -27.94 0.65 8.54
N PHE A 397 -28.19 1.68 9.36
CA PHE A 397 -28.38 1.52 10.80
C PHE A 397 -29.43 0.45 11.16
N ASN A 398 -30.62 0.49 10.55
CA ASN A 398 -31.71 -0.41 10.90
C ASN A 398 -31.48 -1.87 10.47
N THR A 399 -30.52 -2.12 9.59
CA THR A 399 -30.23 -3.45 9.03
C THR A 399 -28.86 -3.96 9.46
N CYS A 400 -28.09 -3.19 10.22
CA CYS A 400 -26.72 -3.52 10.57
C CYS A 400 -26.46 -3.62 12.07
N GLU A 401 -26.27 -4.85 12.54
CA GLU A 401 -26.08 -5.17 13.97
C GLU A 401 -24.93 -4.39 14.63
N PRO A 402 -23.71 -4.29 14.05
CA PRO A 402 -22.63 -3.50 14.65
C PRO A 402 -23.01 -2.05 14.90
N LEU A 403 -23.72 -1.41 13.97
CA LEU A 403 -24.16 -0.02 14.10
C LEU A 403 -25.25 0.14 15.17
N MET A 404 -26.11 -0.87 15.34
CA MET A 404 -27.18 -0.82 16.34
C MET A 404 -26.70 -1.05 17.78
N ASN A 405 -25.67 -1.87 17.96
CA ASN A 405 -25.35 -2.39 19.29
C ASN A 405 -23.92 -2.11 19.77
N PHE A 406 -22.97 -1.86 18.87
CA PHE A 406 -21.56 -1.72 19.24
C PHE A 406 -21.02 -0.33 18.94
N LEU A 407 -21.15 0.11 17.68
CA LEU A 407 -20.57 1.33 17.13
C LEU A 407 -21.49 2.54 17.37
N PHE A 408 -20.89 3.72 17.53
CA PHE A 408 -21.58 5.00 17.45
C PHE A 408 -21.46 5.59 16.05
N ILE A 409 -22.34 6.53 15.71
CA ILE A 409 -22.31 7.27 14.45
C ILE A 409 -22.18 8.76 14.77
N ALA A 410 -21.06 9.35 14.36
CA ALA A 410 -20.87 10.80 14.40
C ALA A 410 -21.46 11.42 13.14
N GLN A 411 -22.48 12.26 13.31
CA GLN A 411 -23.30 12.76 12.20
C GLN A 411 -23.92 14.12 12.52
N GLN A 412 -24.72 14.66 11.59
CA GLN A 412 -25.24 16.01 11.72
C GLN A 412 -26.72 16.10 12.14
N ALA A 413 -27.57 15.10 11.94
CA ALA A 413 -29.00 15.22 12.19
C ALA A 413 -29.36 14.92 13.66
N LEU A 414 -30.10 15.81 14.32
CA LEU A 414 -30.42 15.67 15.75
C LEU A 414 -31.56 14.67 16.05
N ASP A 415 -32.37 14.35 15.05
CA ASP A 415 -33.65 13.64 15.20
C ASP A 415 -33.53 12.12 14.98
N ARG A 416 -32.39 11.65 14.48
CA ARG A 416 -32.12 10.23 14.21
C ARG A 416 -32.21 9.37 15.48
N PRO A 417 -32.69 8.12 15.40
CA PRO A 417 -32.79 7.24 16.57
C PRO A 417 -31.42 6.94 17.23
N TYR A 418 -30.35 6.90 16.44
CA TYR A 418 -28.97 6.70 16.89
C TYR A 418 -28.21 7.99 17.22
N ALA A 419 -28.87 9.16 17.14
CA ALA A 419 -28.23 10.44 17.45
C ALA A 419 -27.66 10.42 18.88
N SER A 420 -26.35 10.56 18.97
CA SER A 420 -25.57 10.42 20.20
C SER A 420 -24.31 11.29 20.17
N ILE A 421 -23.64 11.35 19.01
CA ILE A 421 -22.49 12.21 18.74
C ILE A 421 -22.82 13.10 17.53
N ILE A 422 -22.78 14.42 17.72
CA ILE A 422 -23.13 15.42 16.71
C ILE A 422 -21.89 16.18 16.27
N SER A 423 -21.56 16.08 14.98
CA SER A 423 -20.48 16.83 14.35
C SER A 423 -20.96 18.21 13.88
N ILE A 424 -20.20 19.24 14.23
CA ILE A 424 -20.43 20.65 13.92
C ILE A 424 -19.19 21.18 13.21
N SER A 425 -19.36 21.77 12.02
CA SER A 425 -18.25 22.29 11.20
C SER A 425 -18.12 23.82 11.26
N ASP A 426 -19.21 24.51 11.62
CA ASP A 426 -19.25 25.96 11.75
C ASP A 426 -20.03 26.38 13.01
N PRO A 427 -19.34 26.65 14.13
CA PRO A 427 -20.01 27.03 15.38
C PRO A 427 -20.71 28.39 15.31
N PHE A 428 -20.41 29.24 14.33
CA PHE A 428 -21.10 30.52 14.16
C PHE A 428 -22.49 30.34 13.53
N LYS A 429 -22.61 29.41 12.58
CA LYS A 429 -23.88 29.17 11.87
C LYS A 429 -24.76 28.15 12.57
N GLN A 430 -24.18 27.31 13.43
CA GLN A 430 -24.86 26.15 14.03
C GLN A 430 -25.05 26.29 15.55
N GLU A 431 -25.06 27.50 16.08
CA GLU A 431 -25.27 27.79 17.52
C GLU A 431 -26.49 27.08 18.09
N GLN A 432 -27.65 27.23 17.45
CA GLN A 432 -28.90 26.61 17.90
C GLN A 432 -28.77 25.08 17.99
N LYS A 433 -28.04 24.48 17.06
CA LYS A 433 -27.80 23.04 17.01
C LYS A 433 -26.87 22.56 18.12
N ILE A 434 -25.89 23.38 18.52
CA ILE A 434 -25.03 23.09 19.68
C ILE A 434 -25.89 23.10 20.96
N ILE A 435 -26.72 24.13 21.13
CA ILE A 435 -27.62 24.26 22.29
C ILE A 435 -28.61 23.09 22.34
N GLU A 436 -29.21 22.72 21.21
CA GLU A 436 -30.15 21.60 21.15
C GLU A 436 -29.46 20.25 21.40
N SER A 437 -28.23 20.05 20.90
CA SER A 437 -27.44 18.85 21.21
C SER A 437 -27.23 18.70 22.72
N ALA A 438 -26.79 19.76 23.38
CA ALA A 438 -26.59 19.84 24.83
C ALA A 438 -27.88 19.55 25.62
N ALA A 439 -28.98 20.20 25.23
CA ALA A 439 -30.28 20.04 25.88
C ALA A 439 -30.82 18.60 25.77
N ASN A 440 -30.43 17.85 24.74
CA ASN A 440 -30.80 16.46 24.55
C ASN A 440 -29.73 15.46 25.05
N GLY A 441 -28.66 15.94 25.67
CA GLY A 441 -27.62 15.09 26.24
C GLY A 441 -26.73 14.40 25.20
N LEU A 442 -26.60 14.99 24.01
CA LEU A 442 -25.74 14.49 22.94
C LEU A 442 -24.32 15.02 23.13
N ILE A 443 -23.32 14.23 22.73
CA ILE A 443 -21.93 14.68 22.67
C ILE A 443 -21.76 15.54 21.42
N THR A 444 -21.22 16.74 21.56
CA THR A 444 -20.95 17.66 20.45
C THR A 444 -19.46 17.68 20.12
N ARG A 445 -19.12 17.30 18.89
CA ARG A 445 -17.78 17.47 18.29
C ARG A 445 -17.79 18.72 17.42
N ILE A 446 -16.87 19.65 17.68
CA ILE A 446 -16.65 20.81 16.82
C ILE A 446 -15.35 20.61 16.03
N LEU A 447 -15.50 20.44 14.72
CA LEU A 447 -14.38 20.38 13.78
C LEU A 447 -14.02 21.80 13.35
N LEU A 448 -12.83 22.28 13.75
CA LEU A 448 -12.36 23.62 13.41
C LEU A 448 -11.99 23.72 11.91
N GLY A 449 -11.47 22.63 11.33
CA GLY A 449 -11.00 22.53 9.95
C GLY A 449 -9.48 22.69 9.82
N TYR A 450 -9.02 23.11 8.64
CA TYR A 450 -7.61 23.33 8.31
C TYR A 450 -7.20 24.82 8.39
N ASP A 451 -5.88 25.06 8.36
CA ASP A 451 -5.20 26.34 8.53
C ASP A 451 -5.91 27.56 7.90
N GLY A 452 -6.21 28.59 8.72
CA GLY A 452 -6.83 29.84 8.28
C GLY A 452 -7.10 30.85 9.39
N GLN A 453 -7.30 32.13 9.03
CA GLN A 453 -7.51 33.25 9.99
C GLN A 453 -8.72 33.08 10.94
N GLN A 454 -9.66 32.19 10.60
CA GLN A 454 -10.87 31.96 11.41
C GLN A 454 -10.74 30.82 12.43
N LEU A 455 -9.68 30.01 12.41
CA LEU A 455 -9.57 28.81 13.26
C LEU A 455 -9.61 29.17 14.75
N PHE A 456 -8.88 30.23 15.14
CA PHE A 456 -8.88 30.74 16.50
C PHE A 456 -10.22 31.37 16.90
N GLU A 457 -10.91 32.06 16.00
CA GLU A 457 -12.22 32.63 16.27
C GLU A 457 -13.30 31.55 16.39
N LYS A 458 -13.25 30.50 15.56
CA LYS A 458 -14.09 29.31 15.74
C LYS A 458 -13.85 28.66 17.10
N TYR A 459 -12.60 28.53 17.54
CA TYR A 459 -12.26 28.02 18.87
C TYR A 459 -12.83 28.89 20.00
N LYS A 460 -12.67 30.23 19.91
CA LYS A 460 -13.26 31.15 20.90
C LYS A 460 -14.78 31.07 20.93
N GLN A 461 -15.40 30.98 19.77
CA GLN A 461 -16.84 30.87 19.65
C GLN A 461 -17.33 29.55 20.23
N ALA A 462 -16.67 28.46 19.86
CA ALA A 462 -16.85 27.15 20.41
C ALA A 462 -16.83 27.22 21.96
N ARG A 463 -15.79 27.78 22.56
CA ARG A 463 -15.62 27.90 24.03
C ARG A 463 -16.77 28.57 24.80
N LYS A 464 -17.68 29.28 24.13
CA LYS A 464 -18.88 29.86 24.74
C LYS A 464 -20.00 28.83 24.96
N TYR A 465 -19.94 27.68 24.30
CA TYR A 465 -21.00 26.66 24.28
C TYR A 465 -20.59 25.35 24.95
N ASP A 466 -21.57 24.44 25.02
CA ASP A 466 -21.50 23.12 25.64
C ASP A 466 -20.76 22.15 24.71
N ILE A 467 -19.43 22.18 24.76
CA ILE A 467 -18.58 21.34 23.90
C ILE A 467 -17.99 20.21 24.68
N ASN A 468 -18.03 19.03 24.07
CA ASN A 468 -17.39 17.84 24.60
C ASN A 468 -16.09 17.53 23.85
N ILE A 469 -16.03 17.78 22.54
CA ILE A 469 -14.88 17.45 21.70
C ILE A 469 -14.54 18.60 20.76
N ILE A 470 -13.26 18.98 20.70
CA ILE A 470 -12.70 19.92 19.72
C ILE A 470 -11.68 19.15 18.86
N SER A 471 -11.82 19.23 17.54
CA SER A 471 -10.92 18.58 16.58
C SER A 471 -10.41 19.59 15.55
N THR A 472 -9.22 19.34 15.00
CA THR A 472 -8.61 20.20 13.99
C THR A 472 -7.72 19.35 13.08
N ASP A 473 -7.68 19.70 11.79
CA ASP A 473 -6.79 19.08 10.80
C ASP A 473 -5.53 19.94 10.59
N SER A 474 -5.39 21.03 11.36
CA SER A 474 -4.24 21.93 11.33
C SER A 474 -2.98 21.20 11.82
N VAL A 475 -1.98 21.14 10.94
CA VAL A 475 -0.71 20.43 11.16
C VAL A 475 0.33 21.33 11.83
N GLN A 476 0.05 22.62 12.02
CA GLN A 476 0.97 23.61 12.59
C GLN A 476 0.53 24.02 13.99
N CYS A 477 1.01 23.30 15.02
CA CYS A 477 0.67 23.60 16.40
C CYS A 477 1.77 24.25 17.25
N ASP A 478 2.83 24.76 16.61
CA ASP A 478 3.89 25.47 17.31
C ASP A 478 3.68 26.99 17.24
N ASN A 479 3.62 27.65 18.40
CA ASN A 479 3.59 29.11 18.58
C ASN A 479 2.36 29.87 18.04
N THR A 480 1.31 29.19 17.58
CA THR A 480 0.06 29.87 17.19
C THR A 480 -0.76 30.32 18.41
N PRO A 481 -1.57 31.40 18.33
CA PRO A 481 -2.49 31.78 19.41
C PRO A 481 -3.48 30.67 19.78
N LEU A 482 -3.96 29.92 18.78
CA LEU A 482 -4.86 28.80 18.99
C LEU A 482 -4.21 27.71 19.84
N CYS A 483 -3.01 27.26 19.49
CA CYS A 483 -2.35 26.18 20.20
C CYS A 483 -1.92 26.58 21.60
N ARG A 484 -1.51 27.84 21.81
CA ARG A 484 -1.30 28.37 23.16
C ARG A 484 -2.57 28.31 24.00
N SER A 485 -3.70 28.77 23.47
CA SER A 485 -4.98 28.69 24.20
C SER A 485 -5.44 27.24 24.43
N ILE A 486 -5.27 26.34 23.48
CA ILE A 486 -5.58 24.90 23.67
C ILE A 486 -4.69 24.31 24.76
N ALA A 487 -3.38 24.56 24.75
CA ALA A 487 -2.44 24.04 25.75
C ALA A 487 -2.70 24.62 27.15
N GLU A 488 -3.11 25.89 27.25
CA GLU A 488 -3.53 26.53 28.50
C GLU A 488 -4.83 25.91 29.04
N ASP A 489 -5.81 25.67 28.16
CA ASP A 489 -7.13 25.16 28.52
C ASP A 489 -7.14 23.64 28.78
N PHE A 490 -6.26 22.90 28.11
CA PHE A 490 -6.12 21.44 28.16
C PHE A 490 -4.65 21.04 28.31
N PRO A 491 -4.03 21.29 29.48
CA PRO A 491 -2.65 20.89 29.70
C PRO A 491 -2.54 19.35 29.66
N SER A 492 -1.42 18.79 29.19
CA SER A 492 -1.25 17.33 29.05
C SER A 492 -1.49 16.55 30.35
N SER A 493 -1.26 17.17 31.51
CA SER A 493 -1.57 16.59 32.83
C SER A 493 -3.07 16.52 33.18
N ALA A 494 -3.91 17.26 32.45
CA ALA A 494 -5.37 17.32 32.62
C ALA A 494 -6.05 17.66 31.27
N PRO A 495 -6.06 16.71 30.31
CA PRO A 495 -6.54 16.95 28.95
C PRO A 495 -8.07 17.03 28.83
N ILE A 496 -8.79 17.06 29.96
CA ILE A 496 -10.25 17.15 30.04
C ILE A 496 -10.61 18.18 31.10
N ILE A 497 -11.65 18.98 30.83
CA ILE A 497 -12.20 19.99 31.74
C ILE A 497 -13.70 19.76 31.94
N CYS A 498 -14.23 20.27 33.05
CA CYS A 498 -15.67 20.29 33.29
C CYS A 498 -16.37 21.15 32.22
N ASN A 499 -17.41 20.60 31.62
CA ASN A 499 -18.26 21.35 30.71
C ASN A 499 -19.07 22.42 31.50
N LYS A 500 -18.98 23.69 31.10
CA LYS A 500 -19.61 24.80 31.81
C LYS A 500 -21.15 24.77 31.80
N ILE A 501 -21.77 24.04 30.89
CA ILE A 501 -23.22 24.03 30.68
C ILE A 501 -23.84 22.72 31.14
N THR A 502 -23.24 21.59 30.79
CA THR A 502 -23.78 20.26 31.15
C THR A 502 -23.21 19.66 32.42
N ALA A 503 -22.04 20.09 32.90
CA ALA A 503 -21.45 19.49 34.08
C ALA A 503 -22.25 19.78 35.35
N LEU A 504 -22.17 18.85 36.30
CA LEU A 504 -22.83 18.96 37.59
C LEU A 504 -22.21 20.09 38.43
N ASN A 505 -22.99 20.70 39.32
CA ASN A 505 -22.55 21.80 40.19
C ASN A 505 -21.32 21.47 41.07
N PHE A 506 -21.00 20.18 41.23
CA PHE A 506 -19.87 19.67 42.00
C PHE A 506 -18.75 19.09 41.13
N CYS A 507 -18.73 19.38 39.82
CA CYS A 507 -17.75 18.82 38.90
C CYS A 507 -16.31 19.06 39.39
N ASN A 508 -15.71 17.99 39.88
CA ASN A 508 -14.32 17.91 40.31
C ASN A 508 -13.65 16.78 39.52
N ARG A 509 -12.31 16.76 39.45
CA ARG A 509 -11.54 15.83 38.60
C ARG A 509 -11.84 14.34 38.85
N THR A 510 -12.48 14.00 39.97
CA THR A 510 -12.87 12.64 40.37
C THR A 510 -14.32 12.24 40.06
N MET A 511 -15.22 13.20 39.76
CA MET A 511 -16.65 12.98 39.53
C MET A 511 -17.15 13.63 38.23
N LEU A 512 -16.35 13.55 37.19
CA LEU A 512 -16.75 13.96 35.86
C LEU A 512 -17.83 13.00 35.32
N SER A 513 -18.82 13.53 34.61
CA SER A 513 -19.60 12.74 33.65
C SER A 513 -18.77 12.60 32.37
N LEU A 514 -19.02 11.59 31.53
CA LEU A 514 -18.38 11.53 30.20
C LEU A 514 -18.88 12.65 29.25
N ARG A 515 -19.85 13.46 29.72
CA ARG A 515 -20.41 14.65 29.07
C ARG A 515 -19.76 15.91 29.62
#